data_AF-A0A059LPL8-F1
#
_entry.id   AF-A0A059LPL8-F1
#
_cell.length_a   1.000
_cell.length_b   1.000
_cell.length_c   1.000
_cell.angle_alpha   90.00
_cell.angle_beta   90.00
_cell.angle_gamma   90.00
#
_symmetry.space_group_name_H-M   'P 1'
#
loop_
_entity.id
_entity.type
_entity.pdbx_description
1 polymer ?
#
loop_
_entity_poly.entity_id
_entity_poly.type
_entity_poly.pdbx_seq_one_letter_code
_entity_poly.pdbx_strand_id
1 'polypeptide(L)'
;ELPLGPGGEPVFYHSISCNPLTAEELTRGEDSELDSDDDEWERRVHAGLATQGMAPGSHEYAFFMLWNRFLRKAPLRADCDVAFCCTEFFHAHQKELAAADAPLRKMFLVHLVNLWHYRLLSPPQMNSILCAGSKH
;
A
#
# COMPACT_ATOMS: atom_id res chain seq x y z
N GLU A 1 -23.20 -8.06 -32.11
CA GLU A 1 -23.34 -9.43 -31.61
C GLU A 1 -22.01 -9.81 -30.96
N LEU A 2 -22.01 -10.39 -29.76
CA LEU A 2 -20.78 -10.86 -29.13
C LEU A 2 -20.25 -12.06 -29.93
N PRO A 3 -18.92 -12.20 -30.12
CA PRO A 3 -18.36 -13.36 -30.79
C PRO A 3 -18.77 -14.62 -30.02
N LEU A 4 -19.45 -15.53 -30.71
CA LEU A 4 -19.85 -16.82 -30.18
C LEU A 4 -18.75 -17.84 -30.48
N GLY A 5 -18.44 -18.66 -29.49
CA GLY A 5 -17.51 -19.78 -29.64
C GLY A 5 -18.09 -20.88 -30.53
N PRO A 6 -17.30 -21.90 -30.87
CA PRO A 6 -17.72 -23.00 -31.75
C PRO A 6 -18.95 -23.78 -31.25
N GLY A 7 -19.32 -23.66 -29.97
CA GLY A 7 -20.52 -24.25 -29.37
C GLY A 7 -21.73 -23.31 -29.21
N GLY A 8 -21.66 -22.05 -29.68
CA GLY A 8 -22.71 -21.05 -29.43
C GLY A 8 -22.67 -20.43 -28.03
N GLU A 9 -21.60 -20.68 -27.27
CA GLU A 9 -21.34 -20.08 -25.96
C GLU A 9 -20.65 -18.71 -26.11
N PRO A 10 -20.83 -17.78 -25.15
CA PRO A 10 -20.09 -16.52 -25.15
C PRO A 10 -18.59 -16.79 -25.00
N VAL A 11 -17.76 -16.09 -25.79
CA VAL A 11 -16.31 -16.09 -25.59
C VAL A 11 -15.95 -15.05 -24.54
N PHE A 12 -15.25 -15.48 -23.49
CA PHE A 12 -14.68 -14.60 -22.47
C PHE A 12 -13.22 -14.29 -22.79
N TYR A 13 -12.75 -13.13 -22.38
CA TYR A 13 -11.39 -12.66 -22.64
C TYR A 13 -10.74 -12.17 -21.36
N HIS A 14 -9.43 -12.36 -21.29
CA HIS A 14 -8.58 -11.88 -20.23
C HIS A 14 -8.60 -10.35 -20.23
N SER A 15 -8.69 -9.72 -19.06
CA SER A 15 -8.92 -8.29 -18.94
C SER A 15 -7.68 -7.47 -19.32
N ILE A 16 -6.48 -8.03 -19.12
CA ILE A 16 -5.21 -7.37 -19.41
C ILE A 16 -4.68 -7.79 -20.78
N SER A 17 -4.60 -9.10 -21.05
CA SER A 17 -3.99 -9.59 -22.29
C SER A 17 -4.93 -9.58 -23.50
N CYS A 18 -6.24 -9.42 -23.29
CA CYS A 18 -7.29 -9.55 -24.31
C CYS A 18 -7.27 -10.89 -25.07
N ASN A 19 -6.62 -11.91 -24.51
CA ASN A 19 -6.62 -13.26 -25.06
C ASN A 19 -7.89 -14.01 -24.63
N PRO A 20 -8.42 -14.93 -25.46
CA PRO A 20 -9.61 -15.70 -25.10
C PRO A 20 -9.33 -16.64 -23.91
N LEU A 21 -10.23 -16.69 -22.93
CA LEU A 21 -10.20 -17.63 -21.82
C LEU A 21 -10.62 -19.02 -22.28
N THR A 22 -9.99 -20.05 -21.70
CA THR A 22 -10.48 -21.43 -21.81
C THR A 22 -11.63 -21.69 -20.83
N ALA A 23 -12.45 -22.72 -21.11
CA ALA A 23 -13.53 -23.14 -20.21
C ALA A 23 -13.01 -23.61 -18.83
N GLU A 24 -11.80 -24.16 -18.79
CA GLU A 24 -11.14 -24.60 -17.56
C GLU A 24 -10.69 -23.42 -16.69
N GLU A 25 -10.15 -22.37 -17.30
CA GLU A 25 -9.77 -21.14 -16.60
C GLU A 25 -11.00 -20.40 -16.06
N LEU A 26 -12.08 -20.34 -16.84
CA LEU A 26 -13.34 -19.71 -16.43
C LEU A 26 -13.97 -20.40 -15.21
N THR A 27 -13.83 -21.73 -15.11
CA THR A 27 -14.43 -22.52 -14.02
C THR A 27 -13.54 -22.69 -12.79
N ARG A 28 -12.23 -22.41 -12.90
CA ARG A 28 -11.30 -22.48 -11.76
C ARG A 28 -11.55 -21.43 -10.68
N GLY A 29 -12.19 -20.31 -11.01
CA GLY A 29 -12.46 -19.22 -10.05
C GLY A 29 -11.20 -18.51 -9.53
N GLU A 30 -10.04 -18.80 -10.11
CA GLU A 30 -8.75 -18.16 -9.82
C GLU A 30 -8.46 -17.13 -10.92
N ASP A 31 -8.37 -15.86 -10.54
CA ASP A 31 -7.98 -14.78 -11.44
C ASP A 31 -6.45 -14.64 -11.46
N SER A 32 -5.79 -15.31 -12.42
CA SER A 32 -4.34 -15.33 -12.56
C SER A 32 -3.73 -13.98 -12.99
N GLU A 33 -4.56 -12.99 -13.37
CA GLU A 33 -4.09 -11.65 -13.72
C GLU A 33 -3.76 -10.78 -12.49
N LEU A 34 -4.19 -11.18 -11.29
CA LEU A 34 -3.96 -10.46 -10.03
C LEU A 34 -2.47 -10.29 -9.69
N ASP A 35 -1.62 -11.27 -9.99
CA ASP A 35 -0.17 -11.19 -9.71
C ASP A 35 0.50 -10.05 -10.49
N SER A 36 -0.06 -9.64 -11.65
CA SER A 36 0.47 -8.52 -12.44
C SER A 36 0.14 -7.14 -11.86
N ASP A 37 -0.94 -7.03 -11.08
CA ASP A 37 -1.34 -5.78 -10.43
C ASP A 37 -0.40 -5.40 -9.28
N ASP A 38 0.23 -6.41 -8.65
CA ASP A 38 1.21 -6.18 -7.59
C ASP A 38 2.47 -5.49 -8.12
N ASP A 39 3.04 -6.03 -9.20
CA ASP A 39 4.22 -5.48 -9.88
C ASP A 39 3.94 -4.13 -10.52
N GLU A 40 2.76 -3.94 -11.11
CA GLU A 40 2.38 -2.65 -11.69
C GLU A 40 2.24 -1.56 -10.65
N TRP A 41 1.54 -1.85 -9.55
CA TRP A 41 1.41 -0.91 -8.44
C TRP A 41 2.79 -0.55 -7.89
N GLU A 42 3.68 -1.53 -7.70
CA GLU A 42 5.01 -1.26 -7.15
C GLU A 42 5.82 -0.36 -8.08
N ARG A 43 5.80 -0.62 -9.40
CA ARG A 43 6.41 0.28 -10.40
C ARG A 43 5.85 1.70 -10.33
N ARG A 44 4.53 1.86 -10.17
CA ARG A 44 3.87 3.18 -10.06
C ARG A 44 4.32 3.91 -8.80
N VAL A 45 4.39 3.23 -7.65
CA VAL A 45 4.87 3.82 -6.40
C VAL A 45 6.33 4.23 -6.52
N HIS A 46 7.20 3.35 -7.03
CA HIS A 46 8.61 3.68 -7.28
C HIS A 46 8.78 4.92 -8.15
N ALA A 47 8.05 5.01 -9.27
CA ALA A 47 8.08 6.17 -10.14
C ALA A 47 7.65 7.44 -9.40
N GLY A 48 6.55 7.36 -8.62
CA GLY A 48 6.08 8.45 -7.78
C GLY A 48 7.13 8.96 -6.80
N LEU A 49 7.77 8.06 -6.04
CA LEU A 49 8.83 8.44 -5.09
C LEU A 49 10.05 9.05 -5.79
N ALA A 50 10.43 8.53 -6.97
CA ALA A 50 11.50 9.11 -7.77
C ALA A 50 11.19 10.55 -8.21
N THR A 51 9.94 10.85 -8.58
CA THR A 51 9.54 12.24 -8.92
C THR A 51 9.64 13.20 -7.73
N GLN A 52 9.52 12.68 -6.51
CA GLN A 52 9.70 13.46 -5.27
C GLN A 52 11.18 13.61 -4.88
N GLY A 53 12.12 13.10 -5.69
CA GLY A 53 13.55 13.19 -5.43
C GLY A 53 14.07 12.15 -4.44
N MET A 54 13.25 11.16 -4.06
CA MET A 54 13.65 10.12 -3.11
C MET A 54 14.52 9.06 -3.82
N ALA A 55 15.78 8.97 -3.42
CA ALA A 55 16.71 8.00 -4.01
C ALA A 55 16.38 6.56 -3.56
N PRO A 56 16.32 5.58 -4.49
CA PRO A 56 16.18 4.17 -4.14
C PRO A 56 17.24 3.71 -3.13
N GLY A 57 16.80 3.03 -2.07
CA GLY A 57 17.68 2.57 -0.98
C GLY A 57 17.96 3.59 0.12
N SER A 58 17.52 4.85 -0.02
CA SER A 58 17.55 5.81 1.09
C SER A 58 16.54 5.43 2.18
N HIS A 59 16.75 5.91 3.41
CA HIS A 59 15.82 5.67 4.52
C HIS A 59 14.42 6.26 4.27
N GLU A 60 14.37 7.43 3.62
CA GLU A 60 13.11 8.08 3.23
C GLU A 60 12.34 7.22 2.22
N TYR A 61 13.04 6.79 1.17
CA TYR A 61 12.48 5.89 0.17
C TYR A 61 11.96 4.59 0.80
N ALA A 62 12.76 3.95 1.65
CA ALA A 62 12.36 2.71 2.33
C ALA A 62 11.13 2.91 3.23
N PHE A 63 11.08 4.03 3.96
CA PHE A 63 9.93 4.37 4.80
C PHE A 63 8.66 4.59 3.96
N PHE A 64 8.73 5.39 2.89
CA PHE A 64 7.55 5.66 2.07
C PHE A 64 7.10 4.44 1.27
N MET A 65 8.00 3.56 0.84
CA MET A 65 7.62 2.27 0.28
C MET A 65 6.85 1.42 1.30
N LEU A 66 7.34 1.36 2.55
CA LEU A 66 6.68 0.62 3.62
C LEU A 66 5.28 1.19 3.92
N TRP A 67 5.17 2.52 4.03
CA TRP A 67 3.91 3.22 4.24
C TRP A 67 2.90 2.99 3.10
N ASN A 68 3.33 3.10 1.84
CA ASN A 68 2.45 2.87 0.68
C ASN A 68 1.98 1.40 0.64
N ARG A 69 2.85 0.43 0.92
CA ARG A 69 2.47 -1.00 0.98
C ARG A 69 1.43 -1.25 2.06
N PHE A 70 1.55 -0.58 3.20
CA PHE A 70 0.55 -0.65 4.27
C PHE A 70 -0.80 -0.06 3.82
N LEU A 71 -0.78 1.15 3.25
CA LEU A 71 -2.00 1.81 2.77
C LEU A 71 -2.69 1.08 1.61
N ARG A 72 -1.95 0.31 0.81
CA ARG A 72 -2.57 -0.54 -0.22
C ARG A 72 -3.53 -1.56 0.41
N LYS A 73 -3.15 -2.15 1.54
CA LYS A 73 -3.96 -3.13 2.26
C LYS A 73 -5.04 -2.49 3.13
N ALA A 74 -4.76 -1.30 3.67
CA ALA A 74 -5.64 -0.54 4.54
C ALA A 74 -5.76 0.92 4.05
N PRO A 75 -6.54 1.17 2.97
CA PRO A 75 -6.62 2.50 2.37
C PRO A 75 -7.32 3.48 3.31
N LEU A 76 -6.73 4.67 3.45
CA LEU A 76 -7.33 5.80 4.14
C LEU A 76 -8.52 6.33 3.34
N ARG A 77 -9.70 6.38 3.98
CA ARG A 77 -10.94 6.87 3.36
C ARG A 77 -11.32 8.27 3.83
N ALA A 78 -10.95 8.62 5.06
CA ALA A 78 -11.21 9.92 5.65
C ALA A 78 -10.03 10.43 6.49
N ASP A 79 -9.92 11.75 6.62
CA ASP A 79 -8.88 12.39 7.44
C ASP A 79 -8.95 11.98 8.91
N CYS A 80 -10.16 11.67 9.43
CA CYS A 80 -10.32 11.19 10.81
C CYS A 80 -9.64 9.84 11.06
N ASP A 81 -9.39 9.06 10.01
CA ASP A 81 -8.79 7.73 10.13
C ASP A 81 -7.25 7.78 10.22
N VAL A 82 -6.63 8.94 9.91
CA VAL A 82 -5.17 9.09 9.85
C VAL A 82 -4.49 8.70 11.16
N ALA A 83 -5.03 9.17 12.29
CA ALA A 83 -4.44 8.86 13.60
C ALA A 83 -4.50 7.37 13.94
N PHE A 84 -5.62 6.72 13.63
CA PHE A 84 -5.79 5.28 13.82
C PHE A 84 -4.84 4.50 12.89
N CYS A 85 -4.79 4.89 11.61
CA CYS A 85 -3.92 4.29 10.60
C CYS A 85 -2.43 4.38 10.98
N CYS A 86 -1.96 5.53 11.48
CA CYS A 86 -0.59 5.67 11.99
C CYS A 86 -0.32 4.76 13.20
N THR A 87 -1.34 4.50 14.04
CA THR A 87 -1.22 3.59 15.19
C THR A 87 -1.08 2.15 14.72
N GLU A 88 -1.95 1.71 13.81
CA GLU A 88 -1.91 0.37 13.21
C GLU A 88 -0.62 0.14 12.42
N PHE A 89 -0.15 1.14 11.66
CA PHE A 89 1.14 1.08 10.97
C PHE A 89 2.29 0.89 11.95
N PHE A 90 2.31 1.63 13.05
CA PHE A 90 3.35 1.50 14.07
C PHE A 90 3.34 0.09 14.70
N HIS A 91 2.17 -0.47 14.98
CA HIS A 91 2.03 -1.83 15.51
C HIS A 91 2.45 -2.91 14.50
N ALA A 92 2.00 -2.78 13.25
CA ALA A 92 2.32 -3.73 12.18
C ALA A 92 3.83 -3.78 11.88
N HIS A 93 4.54 -2.66 12.06
CA HIS A 93 5.97 -2.51 11.77
C HIS A 93 6.81 -2.23 13.02
N GLN A 94 6.36 -2.71 14.19
CA GLN A 94 7.05 -2.44 15.45
C GLN A 94 8.50 -2.95 15.40
N LYS A 95 8.79 -4.07 14.73
CA LYS A 95 10.16 -4.61 14.63
C LYS A 95 11.10 -3.65 13.91
N GLU A 96 10.63 -3.04 12.82
CA GLU A 96 11.38 -2.05 12.03
C GLU A 96 11.49 -0.69 12.73
N LEU A 97 10.53 -0.36 13.61
CA LEU A 97 10.39 0.95 14.27
C LEU A 97 10.78 0.93 15.77
N ALA A 98 11.10 -0.22 16.35
CA ALA A 98 11.28 -0.41 17.79
C ALA A 98 12.46 0.35 18.35
N ALA A 99 13.62 0.27 17.70
CA ALA A 99 14.82 0.93 18.20
C ALA A 99 14.67 2.46 18.06
N ALA A 100 14.91 3.19 19.15
CA ALA A 100 14.81 4.65 19.19
C ALA A 100 15.69 5.32 18.11
N ASP A 101 16.85 4.73 17.82
CA ASP A 101 17.80 5.20 16.82
C ASP A 101 17.61 4.61 15.42
N ALA A 102 16.60 3.75 15.23
CA ALA A 102 16.31 3.16 13.93
C ALA A 102 16.04 4.27 12.89
N PRO A 103 16.68 4.23 11.72
CA PRO A 103 16.44 5.22 10.67
C PRO A 103 14.97 5.33 10.27
N LEU A 104 14.25 4.20 10.21
CA LEU A 104 12.82 4.17 9.87
C LEU A 104 11.95 4.81 10.96
N ARG A 105 12.32 4.68 12.24
CA ARG A 105 11.63 5.38 13.33
C ARG A 105 11.78 6.89 13.22
N LYS A 106 12.97 7.38 12.84
CA LYS A 106 13.21 8.81 12.59
C LYS A 106 12.35 9.31 11.43
N MET A 107 12.25 8.54 10.34
CA MET A 107 11.37 8.87 9.22
C MET A 107 9.89 8.87 9.61
N PHE A 108 9.47 7.92 10.45
CA PHE A 108 8.10 7.90 10.98
C PHE A 108 7.79 9.15 11.81
N LEU A 109 8.71 9.60 12.67
CA LEU A 109 8.54 10.84 13.44
C LEU A 109 8.42 12.08 12.53
N VAL A 110 9.29 12.19 11.51
CA VAL A 110 9.19 13.27 10.50
C VAL A 110 7.84 13.21 9.78
N HIS A 111 7.36 12.02 9.44
CA HIS A 111 6.07 11.83 8.81
C HIS A 111 4.91 12.29 9.71
N LEU A 112 4.91 11.94 11.01
CA LEU A 112 3.90 12.41 11.97
C LEU A 112 3.92 13.94 12.11
N VAL A 113 5.11 14.54 12.12
CA VAL A 113 5.27 16.01 12.14
C VAL A 113 4.67 16.62 10.87
N ASN A 114 4.93 16.05 9.69
CA ASN A 114 4.32 16.51 8.44
C ASN A 114 2.79 16.41 8.48
N LEU A 115 2.24 15.29 8.96
CA LEU A 115 0.79 15.13 9.10
C LEU A 115 0.17 16.15 10.07
N TRP A 116 0.88 16.51 11.14
CA TRP A 116 0.46 17.61 12.02
C TRP A 116 0.51 18.97 11.31
N HIS A 117 1.56 19.25 10.53
CA HIS A 117 1.65 20.46 9.72
C HIS A 117 0.49 20.58 8.73
N TYR A 118 0.07 19.47 8.11
CA TYR A 118 -1.09 19.39 7.22
C TYR A 118 -2.44 19.35 7.96
N ARG A 119 -2.46 19.49 9.29
CA ARG A 119 -3.67 19.47 10.14
C ARG A 119 -4.43 18.13 10.14
N LEU A 120 -3.77 17.04 9.74
CA LEU A 120 -4.32 15.68 9.80
C LEU A 120 -4.11 15.02 11.17
N LEU A 121 -3.14 15.52 11.94
CA LEU A 121 -2.91 15.10 13.32
C LEU A 121 -2.91 16.28 14.28
N SER A 122 -3.15 15.99 15.55
CA SER A 122 -2.94 16.88 16.68
C SER A 122 -1.81 16.36 17.59
N PRO A 123 -1.15 17.24 18.38
CA PRO A 123 -0.10 16.80 19.30
C PRO A 123 -0.52 15.68 20.28
N PRO A 124 -1.75 15.67 20.85
CA PRO A 124 -2.21 14.55 21.67
C PRO A 124 -2.29 13.22 20.91
N GLN A 125 -2.74 13.25 19.64
CA GLN A 125 -2.80 12.05 18.80
C GLN A 125 -1.39 11.52 18.50
N MET A 126 -0.44 12.39 18.17
CA MET A 126 0.96 11.98 17.95
C MET A 126 1.55 11.30 19.20
N ASN A 127 1.33 11.87 20.38
CA ASN A 127 1.80 11.27 21.63
C ASN A 127 1.14 9.91 21.87
N SER A 128 -0.16 9.78 21.62
CA SER A 128 -0.89 8.51 21.75
C SER A 128 -0.32 7.42 20.84
N ILE A 129 -0.05 7.74 19.57
CA ILE A 129 0.55 6.82 18.59
C ILE A 129 1.90 6.29 19.10
N LEU A 130 2.77 7.20 19.57
CA LEU A 130 4.11 6.84 20.02
C LEU A 130 4.11 6.05 21.34
N CYS A 131 3.17 6.34 22.25
CA CYS A 131 3.02 5.61 23.51
C CYS A 131 2.34 4.24 23.34
N ALA A 132 1.45 4.08 22.36
CA ALA A 132 0.85 2.78 22.01
C ALA A 132 1.93 1.74 21.69
N GLY A 133 3.02 2.19 21.08
CA GLY A 133 4.20 1.40 20.75
C GLY A 133 5.09 0.92 21.89
N SER A 134 4.95 1.47 23.11
CA SER A 134 5.82 1.14 24.25
C SER A 134 5.22 0.14 25.24
N LYS A 135 4.00 -0.35 24.99
CA LYS A 135 3.29 -1.26 25.91
C LYS A 135 3.48 -2.76 25.62
N HIS A 136 4.36 -3.11 24.70
CA HIS A 136 4.72 -4.49 24.33
C HIS A 136 6.22 -4.61 24.16
#